data_AF-A0A534S8P2-F1
#
_entry.id   AF-A0A534S8P2-F1
#
_cell.length_a   1.000
_cell.length_b   1.000
_cell.length_c   1.000
_cell.angle_alpha   90.00
_cell.angle_beta   90.00
_cell.angle_gamma   90.00
#
_symmetry.space_group_name_H-M   'P 1'
#
loop_
_entity.id
_entity.type
_entity.pdbx_description
1 polymer ?
#
loop_
_entity_poly.entity_id
_entity_poly.type
_entity_poly.pdbx_seq_one_letter_code
_entity_poly.pdbx_strand_id
1 'polypeptide(L)'
;DLDLRSVGFFVEWLARLEPRYDFRFILNELRRYIPLELDFVHEGHNAEAVARNFAARGDDALVPRIYWEYTTPCLLVMEFMEG
;
A
#
# COMPACT_ATOMS: atom_id res chain seq x y z
N ASP A 1 13.19 1.74 -4.87
CA ASP A 1 14.30 1.10 -5.62
C ASP A 1 15.50 0.59 -4.80
N LEU A 2 16.05 1.34 -3.84
CA LEU A 2 17.19 0.84 -3.03
C LEU A 2 16.74 -0.25 -2.02
N ASP A 3 15.55 -0.11 -1.44
CA ASP A 3 15.06 -0.98 -0.37
C ASP A 3 14.68 -2.40 -0.85
N LEU A 4 13.93 -2.50 -1.94
CA LEU A 4 13.61 -3.80 -2.57
C LEU A 4 14.85 -4.58 -3.03
N ARG A 5 15.93 -3.87 -3.40
CA ARG A 5 17.20 -4.51 -3.76
C ARG A 5 17.93 -5.07 -2.55
N SER A 6 17.96 -4.33 -1.44
CA SER A 6 18.51 -4.82 -0.17
C SER A 6 17.70 -6.01 0.35
N VAL A 7 16.37 -5.93 0.35
CA VAL A 7 15.49 -7.04 0.74
C VAL A 7 15.73 -8.27 -0.15
N GLY A 8 15.84 -8.08 -1.47
CA GLY A 8 16.17 -9.16 -2.41
C GLY A 8 17.49 -9.85 -2.09
N PHE A 9 18.54 -9.07 -1.78
CA PHE A 9 19.84 -9.61 -1.40
C PHE A 9 19.77 -10.45 -0.12
N PHE A 10 19.07 -9.98 0.92
CA PHE A 10 18.92 -10.73 2.17
C PHE A 10 18.10 -12.00 1.98
N VAL A 11 17.05 -11.96 1.17
CA VAL A 11 16.22 -13.13 0.86
C VAL A 11 17.00 -14.18 0.08
N GLU A 12 17.83 -13.78 -0.89
CA GLU A 12 18.73 -14.71 -1.59
C GLU A 12 19.78 -15.33 -0.65
N TRP A 13 20.34 -14.53 0.25
CA TRP A 13 21.26 -15.02 1.29
C TRP A 13 20.59 -16.04 2.21
N LEU A 14 19.37 -15.75 2.67
CA LEU A 14 18.60 -16.62 3.55
C LEU A 14 18.22 -17.94 2.85
N ALA A 15 17.78 -17.87 1.59
CA ALA A 15 17.47 -19.04 0.78
C ALA A 15 18.69 -19.95 0.54
N ARG A 16 19.90 -19.36 0.53
CA ARG A 16 21.16 -20.10 0.42
C ARG A 16 21.59 -20.75 1.74
N LEU A 17 21.24 -20.16 2.88
CA LEU A 17 21.52 -20.71 4.21
C LEU A 17 20.51 -21.79 4.65
N GLU A 18 19.24 -21.64 4.25
CA GLU A 18 18.17 -22.59 4.59
C GLU A 18 17.42 -23.03 3.32
N PRO A 19 18.00 -23.94 2.52
CA PRO A 19 17.44 -24.37 1.24
C PRO A 19 16.16 -25.22 1.37
N ARG A 20 15.75 -25.59 2.59
CA ARG A 20 14.49 -26.32 2.82
C ARG A 20 13.24 -25.43 2.75
N TYR A 21 13.41 -24.11 2.73
CA TYR A 21 12.31 -23.14 2.64
C TYR A 21 12.45 -22.27 1.38
N ASP A 22 11.36 -22.13 0.62
CA ASP A 22 11.36 -21.31 -0.59
C ASP A 22 10.96 -19.86 -0.30
N PHE A 23 11.95 -19.04 0.04
CA PHE A 23 11.74 -17.60 0.27
C PHE A 23 11.63 -16.77 -1.01
N ARG A 24 11.86 -17.36 -2.19
CA ARG A 24 11.78 -16.63 -3.48
C ARG A 24 10.34 -16.25 -3.83
N PHE A 25 9.37 -17.02 -3.34
CA PHE A 25 7.96 -16.69 -3.44
C PHE A 25 7.65 -15.33 -2.80
N ILE A 26 8.16 -15.10 -1.59
CA ILE A 26 7.97 -13.85 -0.84
C ILE A 26 8.57 -12.68 -1.62
N LEU A 27 9.76 -12.84 -2.20
CA LEU A 27 10.39 -11.79 -3.00
C LEU A 27 9.56 -11.44 -4.26
N ASN A 28 8.96 -12.44 -4.90
CA ASN A 28 8.07 -12.22 -6.04
C ASN A 28 6.81 -11.45 -5.64
N GLU A 29 6.21 -11.76 -4.49
CA GLU A 29 5.07 -11.02 -3.97
C GLU A 29 5.45 -9.58 -3.60
N LEU A 30 6.54 -9.39 -2.87
CA LEU A 30 7.00 -8.05 -2.48
C LEU A 30 7.28 -7.17 -3.71
N ARG A 31 7.93 -7.71 -4.75
CA ARG A 31 8.18 -6.96 -5.99
C ARG A 31 6.90 -6.62 -6.74
N ARG A 32 5.85 -7.42 -6.60
CA ARG A 32 4.56 -7.18 -7.26
C ARG A 32 3.71 -6.16 -6.51
N TYR A 33 3.63 -6.25 -5.19
CA TYR A 33 2.70 -5.48 -4.38
C TYR A 33 3.25 -4.15 -3.87
N ILE A 34 4.54 -4.07 -3.51
CA ILE A 34 5.11 -2.82 -2.98
C ILE A 34 4.96 -1.63 -3.95
N PRO A 35 5.19 -1.76 -5.27
CA PRO A 35 4.96 -0.65 -6.18
C PRO A 35 3.50 -0.19 -6.25
N LEU A 36 2.55 -1.10 -6.01
CA LEU A 36 1.12 -0.79 -5.99
C LEU A 36 0.72 -0.10 -4.69
N GLU A 37 1.30 -0.49 -3.56
CA GLU A 37 1.09 0.17 -2.26
C GLU A 37 1.78 1.54 -2.16
N LEU A 38 2.78 1.81 -3.00
CA LEU A 38 3.47 3.09 -3.08
C LEU A 38 2.81 4.10 -4.02
N ASP A 39 1.62 3.81 -4.55
CA ASP A 39 0.82 4.79 -5.29
C ASP A 39 -0.33 5.29 -4.42
N PHE A 40 0.00 6.22 -3.51
CA PHE A 40 -0.99 6.83 -2.63
C PHE A 40 -2.02 7.69 -3.38
N VAL A 41 -1.74 8.09 -4.62
CA VAL A 41 -2.74 8.76 -5.47
C VAL A 41 -3.82 7.77 -5.89
N HIS A 42 -3.43 6.53 -6.24
CA HIS A 42 -4.37 5.46 -6.48
C HIS A 42 -5.24 5.17 -5.26
N GLU A 43 -4.63 5.11 -4.08
CA GLU A 43 -5.36 4.90 -2.83
C GLU A 43 -6.38 6.02 -2.55
N GLY A 44 -6.00 7.29 -2.75
CA GLY A 44 -6.91 8.42 -2.61
C GLY A 44 -8.12 8.34 -3.55
N HIS A 45 -7.92 7.94 -4.81
CA HIS A 45 -9.03 7.76 -5.76
C HIS A 45 -9.94 6.60 -5.38
N ASN A 46 -9.36 5.51 -4.86
CA ASN A 46 -10.11 4.39 -4.35
C ASN A 46 -10.95 4.78 -3.12
N ALA A 47 -10.39 5.59 -2.21
CA ALA A 47 -11.12 6.12 -1.05
C ALA A 47 -12.35 6.95 -1.50
N GLU A 48 -12.20 7.81 -2.51
CA GLU A 48 -13.34 8.56 -3.07
C GLU A 48 -14.38 7.64 -3.74
N ALA A 49 -13.95 6.55 -4.38
CA ALA A 49 -14.85 5.56 -4.95
C ALA A 49 -15.65 4.83 -3.85
N VAL A 50 -14.98 4.47 -2.75
CA VAL A 50 -15.64 3.90 -1.56
C VAL A 50 -16.64 4.91 -0.98
N ALA A 51 -16.26 6.18 -0.79
CA ALA A 51 -17.17 7.22 -0.32
C ALA A 51 -18.45 7.31 -1.17
N ARG A 52 -18.33 7.25 -2.51
CA ARG A 52 -19.48 7.22 -3.42
C ARG A 52 -20.33 5.96 -3.27
N ASN A 53 -19.69 4.79 -3.14
CA ASN A 53 -20.40 3.52 -2.99
C ASN A 53 -21.20 3.45 -1.68
N PHE A 54 -20.71 4.09 -0.63
CA PHE A 54 -21.35 4.14 0.68
C PHE A 54 -22.23 5.37 0.90
N ALA A 55 -22.32 6.30 -0.05
CA ALA A 55 -23.13 7.51 0.06
C ALA A 55 -24.61 7.24 0.40
N ALA A 56 -25.17 6.11 -0.07
CA ALA A 56 -26.55 5.70 0.22
C ALA A 56 -26.74 5.00 1.57
N ARG A 57 -25.65 4.63 2.25
CA ARG A 57 -25.66 3.91 3.55
C ARG A 57 -25.54 4.84 4.76
N GLY A 58 -25.40 6.15 4.54
CA GLY A 58 -25.37 7.14 5.62
C GLY A 58 -24.19 6.92 6.57
N ASP A 59 -24.46 6.96 7.88
CA ASP A 59 -23.45 6.96 8.95
C ASP A 59 -22.83 5.59 9.24
N ASP A 60 -23.20 4.53 8.50
CA ASP A 60 -22.64 3.18 8.67
C ASP A 60 -21.15 3.09 8.28
N ALA A 61 -20.69 4.00 7.43
CA ALA A 61 -19.29 4.07 7.00
C ALA A 61 -18.89 5.52 6.74
N LEU A 62 -17.97 6.02 7.57
CA LEU A 62 -17.35 7.32 7.39
C LEU A 62 -16.07 7.16 6.57
N VAL A 63 -15.96 7.93 5.48
CA VAL A 63 -14.77 7.94 4.62
C VAL A 63 -14.20 9.36 4.63
N PRO A 64 -12.93 9.55 5.07
CA PRO A 64 -12.35 10.88 5.19
C PRO A 64 -12.16 11.53 3.83
N ARG A 65 -12.32 12.85 3.76
CA ARG A 65 -12.00 13.62 2.55
C ARG A 65 -10.50 13.61 2.27
N ILE A 66 -10.11 13.45 1.01
CA ILE A 66 -8.71 13.56 0.57
C ILE A 66 -8.35 15.04 0.30
N TYR A 67 -7.19 15.48 0.80
CA TYR A 67 -6.61 16.78 0.49
C TYR A 67 -5.58 16.64 -0.64
N TRP A 68 -6.06 16.70 -1.88
CA TRP A 68 -5.24 16.51 -3.08
C TRP A 68 -4.11 17.52 -3.25
N GLU A 69 -4.28 18.74 -2.73
CA GLU A 69 -3.26 19.80 -2.77
C GLU A 69 -2.01 19.46 -1.95
N TYR A 70 -2.12 18.53 -1.00
CA TYR A 70 -1.01 18.04 -0.17
C TYR A 70 -0.64 16.57 -0.45
N THR A 71 -1.40 15.90 -1.32
CA THR A 71 -1.20 14.48 -1.64
C THR A 71 -0.22 14.32 -2.80
N THR A 72 0.68 13.36 -2.68
CA THR A 72 1.65 12.98 -3.70
C THR A 72 1.67 11.45 -3.83
N PRO A 73 2.32 10.86 -4.85
CA PRO A 73 2.45 9.40 -4.92
C PRO A 73 3.04 8.77 -3.65
N CYS A 74 3.87 9.50 -2.88
CA CYS A 74 4.53 9.00 -1.67
C CYS A 74 3.94 9.57 -0.35
N LEU A 75 2.85 10.33 -0.39
CA LEU A 75 2.20 10.89 0.81
C LEU A 75 0.70 11.08 0.57
N LEU A 76 -0.14 10.39 1.34
CA LEU A 76 -1.59 10.60 1.36
C LEU A 76 -1.98 11.53 2.52
N VAL A 77 -2.71 12.62 2.23
CA VAL A 77 -3.21 13.54 3.25
C VAL A 77 -4.74 13.54 3.23
N MET A 78 -5.37 13.29 4.37
CA MET A 78 -6.81 13.11 4.50
C MET A 78 -7.36 13.82 5.74
N GLU A 79 -8.67 14.03 5.76
CA GLU A 79 -9.43 14.57 6.89
C GLU A 79 -9.15 13.77 8.15
N PHE A 80 -8.85 14.49 9.24
CA PHE A 80 -8.71 13.87 10.54
C PHE A 80 -10.09 13.49 11.07
N MET A 81 -10.25 12.23 11.43
CA MET A 81 -11.45 11.73 12.07
C MET A 81 -11.14 11.31 13.50
N GLU A 82 -11.93 11.84 14.43
CA GLU A 82 -11.89 11.45 15.84
C GLU A 82 -12.88 10.30 16.09
N GLY A 83 -12.47 9.30 16.88
CA GLY A 83 -13.26 8.12 17.19
C GLY A 83 -12.97 7.59 18.59
#